data_AF-A0ABD5X389-F1
#
_entry.id   AF-A0ABD5X389-F1
#
_cell.length_a   1.000
_cell.length_b   1.000
_cell.length_c   1.000
_cell.angle_alpha   90.00
_cell.angle_beta   90.00
_cell.angle_gamma   90.00
#
_symmetry.space_group_name_H-M   'P 1'
#
loop_
_entity.id
_entity.type
_entity.pdbx_description
1 polymer ?
#
loop_
_entity_poly.entity_id
_entity_poly.type
_entity_poly.pdbx_seq_one_letter_code
_entity_poly.pdbx_strand_id
1 'polypeptide(L)' 'MTTIDPPRERRCLRCDRIEVWDDKQQTWVTDEQEHTSPRGTPHCVHEWNITGNYYPIENDL' A
#
# COMPACT_ATOMS: atom_id res chain seq x y z
N MET A 1 19.74 -0.82 -17.63
CA MET A 1 18.27 -0.85 -17.53
C MET A 1 17.95 -0.57 -16.08
N THR A 2 17.09 0.39 -15.79
CA THR A 2 16.69 0.68 -14.41
C THR A 2 15.43 -0.11 -14.11
N THR A 3 15.49 -0.96 -13.08
CA THR A 3 14.34 -1.69 -12.56
C THR A 3 13.58 -0.78 -11.60
N ILE A 4 12.26 -0.71 -11.75
CA ILE A 4 11.37 0.01 -10.85
C ILE A 4 10.76 -1.02 -9.90
N ASP A 5 10.97 -0.87 -8.59
CA ASP A 5 10.44 -1.77 -7.55
C ASP A 5 9.25 -1.16 -6.79
N PRO A 6 8.01 -1.28 -7.31
CA PRO A 6 6.86 -0.59 -6.73
C PRO A 6 6.53 -1.08 -5.30
N PRO A 7 5.92 -0.23 -4.45
CA PRO A 7 5.51 -0.64 -3.11
C PRO A 7 4.49 -1.79 -3.18
N ARG A 8 4.62 -2.73 -2.24
CA ARG A 8 3.71 -3.89 -2.10
C ARG A 8 2.74 -3.78 -0.93
N GLU A 9 2.91 -2.77 -0.09
CA GLU A 9 2.05 -2.44 1.05
C GLU A 9 1.83 -0.92 1.08
N ARG A 10 0.62 -0.50 1.48
CA ARG A 10 0.30 0.90 1.74
C ARG A 10 -0.61 1.06 2.94
N ARG A 11 -0.46 2.19 3.65
CA ARG A 11 -1.29 2.57 4.81
C ARG A 11 -2.02 3.88 4.53
N CYS A 12 -3.31 3.92 4.88
CA CYS A 12 -4.13 5.11 4.75
C CYS A 12 -3.73 6.11 5.84
N LEU A 13 -3.39 7.34 5.45
CA LEU A 13 -2.95 8.37 6.41
C LEU A 13 -4.08 8.92 7.30
N ARG A 14 -5.33 8.49 7.07
CA ARG A 14 -6.53 8.99 7.76
C ARG A 14 -7.16 7.97 8.69
N CYS A 15 -7.18 6.70 8.29
CA CYS A 15 -7.91 5.64 9.01
C CYS A 15 -7.05 4.41 9.31
N ASP A 16 -5.75 4.49 9.04
CA ASP A 16 -4.76 3.44 9.27
C ASP A 16 -5.03 2.10 8.58
N ARG A 17 -6.02 2.02 7.68
CA ARG A 17 -6.25 0.83 6.86
C ARG A 17 -4.98 0.47 6.08
N ILE A 18 -4.61 -0.79 6.16
CA ILE A 18 -3.47 -1.36 5.43
C ILE A 18 -4.00 -2.15 4.24
N GLU A 19 -3.34 -1.99 3.11
CA GLU A 19 -3.60 -2.78 1.92
C GLU A 19 -2.30 -3.33 1.35
N VAL A 20 -2.39 -4.55 0.82
CA VAL A 20 -1.29 -5.24 0.15
C VAL A 20 -1.63 -5.44 -1.33
N TRP A 21 -0.60 -5.42 -2.18
CA TRP A 21 -0.77 -5.73 -3.59
C TRP A 21 -0.95 -7.23 -3.79
N ASP A 22 -2.08 -7.63 -4.39
CA ASP A 22 -2.38 -9.00 -4.77
C ASP A 22 -2.04 -9.22 -6.26
N ASP A 23 -0.99 -9.98 -6.54
CA ASP A 23 -0.57 -10.30 -7.92
C ASP A 23 -1.58 -11.15 -8.68
N LYS A 24 -2.41 -11.94 -7.99
CA LYS A 24 -3.43 -12.77 -8.65
C LYS A 24 -4.62 -11.91 -9.08
N GLN A 25 -5.05 -10.98 -8.23
CA GLN A 25 -6.17 -10.09 -8.52
C GLN A 25 -5.75 -8.81 -9.25
N GLN A 26 -4.44 -8.55 -9.35
CA GLN A 26 -3.85 -7.35 -9.95
C GLN A 26 -4.46 -6.07 -9.34
N THR A 27 -4.65 -6.07 -8.03
CA THR A 27 -5.25 -4.96 -7.28
C THR A 27 -4.78 -4.93 -5.84
N TRP A 28 -5.05 -3.82 -5.15
CA TRP A 28 -4.85 -3.69 -3.72
C TRP A 28 -5.99 -4.36 -2.95
N VAL A 29 -5.66 -5.19 -1.97
CA VAL A 29 -6.61 -5.87 -1.09
C VAL A 29 -6.30 -5.52 0.35
N THR A 30 -7.33 -5.49 1.20
CA THR A 30 -7.15 -5.23 2.63
C THR A 30 -6.34 -6.35 3.27
N ASP A 31 -5.40 -5.98 4.14
CA ASP A 31 -4.70 -6.97 4.95
C ASP A 31 -5.63 -7.49 6.05
N GLU A 32 -6.01 -8.76 5.97
CA GLU A 32 -6.89 -9.42 6.95
C GLU A 32 -6.16 -9.80 8.26
N GLN A 33 -4.84 -9.68 8.31
CA GLN A 33 -4.02 -10.09 9.47
C GLN A 33 -3.83 -8.98 10.49
N GLU A 34 -3.86 -7.72 10.07
CA GLU A 34 -3.70 -6.58 10.97
C GLU A 34 -5.04 -6.22 11.62
N HIS A 35 -4.99 -5.78 12.89
CA HIS A 35 -6.13 -5.29 13.69
C HIS A 35 -6.80 -4.00 13.13
N THR A 36 -6.73 -3.80 11.81
CA THR A 36 -7.33 -2.71 11.08
C THR A 36 -8.69 -3.15 10.52
N SER A 37 -9.69 -2.28 10.63
CA SER A 37 -11.02 -2.57 10.11
C SER A 37 -10.94 -2.79 8.58
N PRO A 38 -11.41 -3.94 8.05
CA PRO A 38 -11.37 -4.21 6.61
C PRO A 38 -12.21 -3.21 5.81
N ARG A 39 -13.12 -2.48 6.47
CA ARG A 39 -14.03 -1.50 5.85
C ARG A 39 -13.49 -0.07 5.86
N GLY A 40 -12.38 0.20 6.56
CA GLY A 40 -11.97 1.58 6.89
C GLY A 40 -13.01 2.30 7.77
N THR A 41 -12.93 3.62 7.88
CA THR A 41 -13.96 4.43 8.56
C THR A 41 -15.02 4.91 7.57
N PRO A 42 -16.33 4.87 7.91
CA PRO A 42 -17.34 5.53 7.10
C PRO A 42 -16.95 7.02 6.98
N HIS A 43 -16.91 7.55 5.75
CA HIS A 43 -16.41 8.88 5.37
C HIS A 43 -14.89 9.04 5.14
N CYS A 44 -14.10 7.97 5.09
CA CYS A 44 -12.72 8.08 4.63
C CYS A 44 -12.65 8.18 3.11
N VAL A 45 -12.17 9.31 2.58
CA VAL A 45 -11.53 9.35 1.26
C VAL A 45 -10.09 8.94 1.50
N HIS A 46 -9.70 7.77 0.98
CA HIS A 46 -8.38 7.23 1.27
C HIS A 46 -7.29 8.12 0.68
N GLU A 47 -6.42 8.59 1.56
CA GLU A 47 -5.23 9.34 1.20
C GLU A 47 -4.02 8.43 1.43
N TRP A 48 -3.36 8.11 0.32
CA TRP A 48 -2.18 7.24 0.31
C TRP A 48 -0.95 8.09 0.07
N ASN A 49 0.13 7.81 0.79
CA ASN A 49 1.43 8.34 0.42
C ASN A 49 1.98 7.51 -0.75
N ILE A 50 1.69 7.94 -1.99
CA ILE A 50 2.11 7.24 -3.22
C ILE A 50 3.64 7.20 -3.34
N THR A 51 4.34 8.19 -2.78
CA THR A 51 5.80 8.27 -2.81
C THR A 51 6.48 7.69 -1.57
N GLY A 52 5.75 7.45 -0.48
CA GLY A 52 6.20 6.73 0.73
C GLY A 52 7.66 7.02 1.16
N ASN A 53 8.33 5.93 1.57
CA ASN A 53 9.79 5.75 1.54
C ASN A 53 10.22 5.04 0.24
N TYR A 54 9.42 5.16 -0.82
CA TYR A 54 9.62 4.41 -2.04
C TYR A 54 10.77 5.01 -2.84
N TYR A 55 11.84 4.24 -2.97
CA TYR A 55 12.97 4.56 -3.82
C TYR A 55 12.80 3.77 -5.13
N PRO A 56 12.45 4.42 -6.25
CA PRO A 56 12.12 3.74 -7.51
C PRO A 56 13.34 3.10 -8.21
N ILE A 57 14.49 3.08 -7.55
CA ILE A 57 15.76 2.60 -8.06
C ILE A 57 16.35 1.69 -6.98
N GLU A 58 16.50 0.41 -7.28
CA GLU A 58 17.35 -0.48 -6.48
C GLU A 58 18.77 0.09 -6.50
N ASN A 59 19.36 0.34 -5.33
CA ASN A 59 20.80 0.59 -5.26
C ASN A 59 21.51 -0.73 -5.59
N ASP A 60 22.10 -0.81 -6.78
CA ASP A 60 23.12 -1.82 -7.09
C ASP A 60 24.30 -1.61 -6.11
N LEU A 61 24.34 -2.36 -5.00
CA LEU A 61 25.50 -2.54 -4.13
C LEU A 61 25.89 -4.02 -4.07
#